data_AF-A0A3C2DEL8-F1
#
_entry.id   AF-A0A3C2DEL8-F1
#
_cell.length_a   1.000
_cell.length_b   1.000
_cell.length_c   1.000
_cell.angle_alpha   90.00
_cell.angle_beta   90.00
_cell.angle_gamma   90.00
#
_symmetry.space_group_name_H-M   'P 1'
#
loop_
_entity.id
_entity.type
_entity.pdbx_description
1 polymer ?
#
loop_
_entity_poly.entity_id
_entity_poly.type
_entity_poly.pdbx_seq_one_letter_code
_entity_poly.pdbx_strand_id
1 'polypeptide(L)'
;MEREVSTGNEPYIIVSSDTHAGLQCEQYREYLDPVLHAEFDEYVAERHEHRRISEELNGEFVKQWESENEWGLKGAYDPEVRDPVLDADGVAGEIIFADGD
;
A
#
# COMPACT_ATOMS: atom_id res chain seq x y z
N MET A 1 15.49 -9.90 33.08
CA MET A 1 16.64 -10.27 32.24
C MET A 1 17.17 -8.97 31.66
N GLU A 2 18.30 -8.46 32.17
CA GLU A 2 18.95 -7.30 31.57
C GLU A 2 19.54 -7.75 30.24
N ARG A 3 19.05 -7.18 29.13
CA ARG A 3 19.66 -7.35 27.82
C ARG A 3 20.83 -6.38 27.73
N GLU A 4 22.01 -6.91 27.44
CA GLU A 4 23.18 -6.10 27.13
C GLU A 4 22.90 -5.29 25.86
N VAL A 5 23.08 -3.96 25.93
CA VAL A 5 22.83 -3.07 24.79
C VAL A 5 24.00 -3.19 23.83
N SER A 6 23.71 -3.46 22.55
CA SER A 6 24.75 -3.45 21.51
C SER A 6 25.30 -2.03 21.32
N THR A 7 26.62 -1.87 21.42
CA THR A 7 27.34 -0.60 21.18
C THR A 7 28.32 -0.69 20.01
N GLY A 8 28.20 -1.72 19.16
CA GLY A 8 29.03 -1.91 17.97
C GLY A 8 28.62 -1.00 16.79
N ASN A 9 29.43 -0.98 15.74
CA ASN A 9 29.14 -0.27 14.48
C ASN A 9 28.47 -1.16 13.42
N GLU A 10 27.95 -2.30 13.83
CA GLU A 10 27.23 -3.22 12.93
C GLU A 10 25.93 -2.55 12.47
N PRO A 11 25.53 -2.71 11.20
CA PRO A 11 24.29 -2.12 10.71
C PRO A 11 23.09 -2.75 11.43
N TYR A 12 22.08 -1.93 11.69
CA TYR A 12 20.79 -2.43 12.18
C TYR A 12 20.06 -3.17 11.07
N ILE A 13 19.49 -4.32 11.41
CA ILE A 13 18.48 -4.98 10.57
C ILE A 13 17.13 -4.42 11.00
N ILE A 14 16.45 -3.74 10.08
CA ILE A 14 15.10 -3.23 10.28
C ILE A 14 14.13 -4.26 9.73
N VAL A 15 13.19 -4.70 10.56
CA VAL A 15 12.06 -5.52 10.15
C VAL A 15 10.79 -4.74 10.45
N SER A 16 9.99 -4.44 9.43
CA SER A 16 8.71 -3.78 9.62
C SER A 16 7.69 -4.77 10.20
N SER A 17 7.09 -4.43 11.34
CA SER A 17 6.05 -5.27 11.95
C SER A 17 4.67 -5.05 11.34
N ASP A 18 4.52 -4.01 10.52
CA ASP A 18 3.22 -3.58 10.01
C ASP A 18 3.38 -2.92 8.65
N THR A 19 2.89 -3.61 7.62
CA THR A 19 2.77 -3.09 6.26
C THR A 19 1.51 -3.67 5.64
N HIS A 20 1.03 -3.04 4.57
CA HIS A 20 -0.16 -3.48 3.86
C HIS A 20 0.15 -3.75 2.40
N ALA A 21 -0.62 -4.68 1.83
CA ALA A 21 -0.65 -4.94 0.39
C ALA A 21 -2.05 -5.41 -0.01
N GLY A 22 -2.50 -4.97 -1.18
CA GLY A 22 -3.82 -5.28 -1.70
C GLY A 22 -3.99 -4.78 -3.13
N LEU A 23 -4.81 -5.50 -3.91
CA LEU A 23 -5.20 -5.03 -5.24
C LEU A 23 -5.98 -3.72 -5.14
N GLN A 24 -6.02 -2.97 -6.24
CA GLN A 24 -7.02 -1.91 -6.39
C GLN A 24 -8.41 -2.51 -6.24
N CYS A 25 -9.32 -1.78 -5.60
CA CYS A 25 -10.63 -2.30 -5.21
C CYS A 25 -11.34 -3.02 -6.38
N GLU A 26 -11.36 -2.39 -7.56
CA GLU A 26 -12.03 -2.86 -8.77
C GLU A 26 -11.51 -4.22 -9.26
N GLN A 27 -10.25 -4.52 -8.99
CA GLN A 27 -9.60 -5.76 -9.43
C GLN A 27 -10.03 -6.96 -8.60
N TYR A 28 -10.64 -6.77 -7.43
CA TYR A 28 -11.23 -7.87 -6.66
C TYR A 28 -12.45 -8.48 -7.34
N ARG A 29 -13.09 -7.77 -8.28
CA ARG A 29 -14.29 -8.21 -9.00
C ARG A 29 -14.15 -9.61 -9.62
N GLU A 30 -12.98 -9.92 -10.17
CA GLU A 30 -12.71 -11.22 -10.82
C GLU A 30 -12.75 -12.41 -9.85
N TYR A 31 -12.58 -12.13 -8.55
CA TYR A 31 -12.56 -13.12 -7.48
C TYR A 31 -13.90 -13.22 -6.73
N LEU A 32 -14.84 -12.31 -7.00
CA LEU A 32 -16.17 -12.31 -6.40
C LEU A 32 -17.13 -13.22 -7.16
N ASP A 33 -18.09 -13.79 -6.43
CA ASP A 33 -19.22 -14.49 -7.03
C ASP A 33 -19.94 -13.54 -8.01
N PRO A 34 -20.23 -13.97 -9.25
CA PRO A 34 -20.94 -13.16 -10.23
C PRO A 34 -22.26 -12.55 -9.73
N VAL A 35 -22.93 -13.17 -8.75
CA VAL A 35 -24.16 -12.62 -8.15
C VAL A 35 -23.91 -11.29 -7.43
N LEU A 36 -22.69 -11.04 -6.97
CA LEU A 36 -22.30 -9.82 -6.24
C LEU A 36 -21.78 -8.72 -7.16
N HIS A 37 -21.54 -9.00 -8.43
CA HIS A 37 -20.86 -8.06 -9.33
C HIS A 37 -21.60 -6.74 -9.48
N ALA A 38 -22.93 -6.75 -9.57
CA ALA A 38 -23.71 -5.51 -9.71
C ALA A 38 -23.61 -4.62 -8.46
N GLU A 39 -23.77 -5.19 -7.26
CA GLU A 39 -23.62 -4.47 -5.99
C GLU A 39 -22.18 -3.98 -5.79
N PHE A 40 -21.20 -4.78 -6.20
CA PHE A 40 -19.80 -4.42 -6.13
C PHE A 40 -19.43 -3.26 -7.06
N ASP A 41 -19.95 -3.26 -8.29
CA ASP A 41 -19.72 -2.19 -9.28
C ASP A 41 -20.33 -0.86 -8.78
N GLU A 42 -21.50 -0.90 -8.11
CA GLU A 42 -22.10 0.26 -7.45
C GLU A 42 -21.24 0.77 -6.28
N TYR A 43 -20.78 -0.13 -5.41
CA TYR A 43 -19.91 0.20 -4.28
C TYR A 43 -18.60 0.89 -4.71
N VAL A 44 -17.94 0.34 -5.73
CA VAL A 44 -16.73 0.93 -6.33
C VAL A 44 -16.99 2.36 -6.83
N ALA A 45 -18.11 2.56 -7.53
CA ALA A 45 -18.45 3.87 -8.08
C ALA A 45 -18.69 4.91 -6.98
N GLU A 46 -19.43 4.54 -5.91
CA GLU A 46 -19.65 5.39 -4.74
C GLU A 46 -18.33 5.76 -4.06
N ARG A 47 -17.41 4.79 -3.94
CA ARG A 47 -16.08 5.01 -3.35
C ARG A 47 -15.25 6.03 -4.13
N HIS A 48 -15.18 5.89 -5.45
CA HIS A 48 -14.44 6.84 -6.29
C HIS A 48 -14.99 8.26 -6.17
N GLU A 49 -16.32 8.41 -6.11
CA GLU A 49 -16.92 9.73 -5.93
C GLU A 49 -16.61 10.32 -4.55
N HIS A 50 -16.62 9.49 -3.50
CA HIS A 50 -16.22 9.94 -2.16
C HIS A 50 -14.74 10.37 -2.11
N ARG A 51 -13.84 9.61 -2.75
CA ARG A 51 -12.42 9.96 -2.88
C ARG A 51 -12.25 11.29 -3.61
N ARG A 52 -12.95 11.49 -4.73
CA ARG A 52 -12.94 12.74 -5.51
C ARG A 52 -13.33 13.94 -4.64
N ILE A 53 -14.39 13.82 -3.84
CA ILE A 53 -14.85 14.87 -2.93
C ILE A 53 -13.81 15.14 -1.83
N SER A 54 -13.21 14.09 -1.25
CA SER A 54 -12.18 14.24 -0.22
C SER A 54 -10.90 14.90 -0.75
N GLU A 55 -10.56 14.66 -2.01
CA GLU A 55 -9.37 15.23 -2.67
C GLU A 55 -9.58 16.68 -3.16
N GLU A 56 -10.80 17.21 -3.18
CA GLU A 56 -11.08 18.59 -3.64
C GLU A 56 -10.32 19.66 -2.84
N LEU A 57 -9.91 19.37 -1.60
CA LEU A 57 -9.18 20.33 -0.76
C LEU A 57 -7.66 20.37 -1.06
N ASN A 58 -7.07 19.32 -1.65
CA ASN A 58 -5.62 19.18 -1.87
C ASN A 58 -5.25 18.53 -3.23
N GLY A 59 -6.17 18.47 -4.20
CA GLY A 59 -6.03 17.64 -5.40
C GLY A 59 -4.79 17.89 -6.25
N GLU A 60 -4.30 19.14 -6.33
CA GLU A 60 -3.06 19.45 -7.06
C GLU A 60 -1.83 18.83 -6.38
N PHE A 61 -1.75 18.90 -5.05
CA PHE A 61 -0.67 18.30 -4.28
C PHE A 61 -0.71 16.77 -4.39
N VAL A 62 -1.89 16.17 -4.21
CA VAL A 62 -2.08 14.71 -4.31
C VAL A 62 -1.66 14.23 -5.70
N LYS A 63 -2.16 14.86 -6.75
CA LYS A 63 -1.83 14.49 -8.13
C LYS A 63 -0.33 14.62 -8.44
N GLN A 64 0.31 15.68 -7.96
CA GLN A 64 1.75 15.86 -8.14
C GLN A 64 2.51 14.73 -7.44
N TRP A 65 2.19 14.48 -6.17
CA TRP A 65 2.83 13.43 -5.38
C TRP A 65 2.62 12.04 -5.99
N GLU A 66 1.40 11.71 -6.42
CA GLU A 66 1.11 10.43 -7.09
C GLU A 66 1.89 10.29 -8.39
N SER A 67 2.04 11.36 -9.17
CA SER A 67 2.85 11.32 -10.40
C SER A 67 4.33 11.10 -10.11
N GLU A 68 4.86 11.76 -9.07
CA GLU A 68 6.26 11.60 -8.66
C GLU A 68 6.55 10.20 -8.09
N ASN A 69 5.54 9.51 -7.56
CA ASN A 69 5.64 8.20 -6.92
C ASN A 69 4.96 7.07 -7.72
N GLU A 70 4.55 7.32 -8.96
CA GLU A 70 3.70 6.42 -9.77
C GLU A 70 4.26 4.99 -9.84
N TRP A 71 5.57 4.85 -10.01
CA TRP A 71 6.20 3.55 -10.03
C TRP A 71 6.16 2.88 -8.65
N GLY A 72 6.63 3.56 -7.60
CA GLY A 72 6.71 3.00 -6.24
C GLY A 72 5.36 2.62 -5.65
N LEU A 73 4.29 3.36 -5.99
CA LEU A 73 2.91 3.05 -5.58
C LEU A 73 2.44 1.67 -6.03
N LYS A 74 3.00 1.12 -7.11
CA LYS A 74 2.68 -0.24 -7.56
C LYS A 74 3.15 -1.30 -6.57
N GLY A 75 4.12 -1.00 -5.70
CA GLY A 75 4.58 -1.90 -4.63
C GLY A 75 3.49 -2.28 -3.61
N ALA A 76 2.32 -1.63 -3.65
CA ALA A 76 1.14 -2.06 -2.91
C ALA A 76 0.57 -3.41 -3.40
N TYR A 77 0.81 -3.81 -4.65
CA TYR A 77 0.30 -5.06 -5.24
C TYR A 77 1.27 -5.78 -6.17
N ASP A 78 2.36 -5.14 -6.59
CA ASP A 78 3.41 -5.72 -7.43
C ASP A 78 4.66 -6.00 -6.58
N PRO A 79 4.98 -7.28 -6.28
CA PRO A 79 6.12 -7.63 -5.46
C PRO A 79 7.46 -7.25 -6.10
N GLU A 80 7.57 -7.24 -7.43
CA GLU A 80 8.81 -6.90 -8.13
C GLU A 80 9.14 -5.40 -8.01
N VAL A 81 8.12 -4.57 -7.74
CA VAL A 81 8.29 -3.15 -7.40
C VAL A 81 8.50 -2.97 -5.91
N ARG A 82 7.86 -3.78 -5.07
CA ARG A 82 7.93 -3.67 -3.61
C ARG A 82 9.34 -3.88 -3.08
N ASP A 83 10.04 -4.91 -3.55
CA ASP A 83 11.40 -5.24 -3.12
C ASP A 83 12.37 -4.04 -3.23
N PRO A 84 12.54 -3.38 -4.40
CA PRO A 84 13.43 -2.24 -4.52
C PRO A 84 12.96 -0.99 -3.74
N VAL A 85 11.66 -0.86 -3.42
CA VAL A 85 11.17 0.19 -2.52
C VAL A 85 11.60 -0.09 -1.08
N LEU A 86 11.47 -1.33 -0.61
CA LEU A 86 11.95 -1.75 0.72
C LEU A 86 13.47 -1.60 0.86
N ASP A 87 14.22 -1.93 -0.19
CA ASP A 87 15.67 -1.73 -0.23
C ASP A 87 16.05 -0.25 -0.08
N ALA A 88 15.31 0.65 -0.74
CA ALA A 88 15.54 2.09 -0.64
C ALA A 88 15.23 2.64 0.78
N ASP A 89 14.25 2.05 1.46
CA ASP A 89 13.88 2.39 2.83
C ASP A 89 14.79 1.72 3.89
N GLY A 90 15.66 0.80 3.49
CA GLY A 90 16.54 0.06 4.40
C GLY A 90 15.81 -1.00 5.24
N VAL A 91 14.67 -1.49 4.75
CA VAL A 91 13.85 -2.52 5.41
C VAL A 91 14.26 -3.89 4.88
N ALA A 92 14.81 -4.73 5.76
CA ALA A 92 15.30 -6.06 5.39
C ALA A 92 14.20 -7.13 5.36
N GLY A 93 13.02 -6.83 5.89
CA GLY A 93 11.87 -7.72 5.89
C GLY A 93 10.66 -7.07 6.53
N GLU A 94 9.49 -7.67 6.34
CA GLU A 94 8.23 -7.09 6.78
C GLU A 94 7.15 -8.14 7.06
N ILE A 95 6.15 -7.74 7.84
CA ILE A 95 4.87 -8.43 7.96
C ILE A 95 3.86 -7.67 7.10
N ILE A 96 3.18 -8.40 6.21
CA ILE A 96 2.19 -7.85 5.29
C ILE A 96 0.79 -8.26 5.74
N PHE A 97 -0.06 -7.27 6.01
CA PHE A 97 -1.49 -7.42 6.24
C PHE A 97 -2.26 -7.08 4.97
N ALA A 98 -3.49 -7.60 4.86
CA ALA A 98 -4.38 -7.21 3.79
C ALA A 98 -4.61 -5.70 3.85
N ASP A 99 -4.46 -5.03 2.72
CA ASP A 99 -4.85 -3.64 2.60
C ASP A 99 -6.38 -3.53 2.62
N GLY A 100 -6.87 -2.49 3.27
CA GLY A 100 -8.28 -2.19 3.44
C GLY A 100 -8.67 -0.95 2.68
N ASP A 101 -7.99 -0.68 1.55
CA ASP A 101 -8.13 0.52 0.72
C ASP A 101 -9.57 0.97 0.68
#